data_AF-A0A1B6FIW5-F1
#
_entry.id   AF-A0A1B6FIW5-F1
#
_cell.length_a   1.000
_cell.length_b   1.000
_cell.length_c   1.000
_cell.angle_alpha   90.00
_cell.angle_beta   90.00
_cell.angle_gamma   90.00
#
_symmetry.space_group_name_H-M   'P 1'
#
loop_
_entity.id
_entity.type
_entity.pdbx_description
1 polymer ?
#
loop_
_entity_poly.entity_id
_entity_poly.type
_entity_poly.pdbx_seq_one_letter_code
_entity_poly.pdbx_strand_id
1 'polypeptide(L)'
;SKLGRHQELQRLLSTKQVVYDGVLKSGKQLREKASKVDEPVLKDMVQELKNLWNSVCSKCVERQRTLEEALLFSGQLSDAISALMSWLKVSEKDLSSDKNVHGDLETVTMLVDEHKSFEKELKAREKQFDTVMESGREIESKSSN
;
A
#
# COMPACT_ATOMS: atom_id res chain seq x y z
N SER A 1 -14.41 3.47 -5.54
CA SER A 1 -12.99 3.07 -5.53
C SER A 1 -12.86 1.58 -5.23
N LYS A 2 -11.69 0.97 -5.50
CA LYS A 2 -11.42 -0.45 -5.12
C LYS A 2 -11.58 -0.67 -3.60
N LEU A 3 -11.15 0.30 -2.79
CA LEU A 3 -11.32 0.30 -1.33
C LEU A 3 -12.78 0.28 -0.90
N GLY A 4 -13.64 1.14 -1.48
CA GLY A 4 -15.07 1.16 -1.14
C GLY A 4 -15.79 -0.15 -1.46
N ARG A 5 -15.43 -0.81 -2.57
CA ARG A 5 -15.95 -2.16 -2.88
C ARG A 5 -15.49 -3.21 -1.86
N HIS A 6 -14.26 -3.10 -1.37
CA HIS A 6 -13.74 -4.01 -0.34
C HIS A 6 -14.40 -3.78 1.03
N GLN A 7 -14.63 -2.53 1.41
CA GLN A 7 -15.35 -2.18 2.64
C GLN A 7 -16.77 -2.77 2.65
N GLU A 8 -17.47 -2.70 1.52
CA GLU A 8 -18.79 -3.34 1.40
C GLU A 8 -18.69 -4.87 1.51
N LEU A 9 -17.68 -5.49 0.90
CA LEU A 9 -17.44 -6.92 1.03
C LEU A 9 -17.15 -7.33 2.49
N GLN A 10 -16.36 -6.54 3.23
CA GLN A 10 -16.16 -6.77 4.66
C GLN A 10 -17.46 -6.64 5.45
N ARG A 11 -18.27 -5.62 5.17
CA ARG A 11 -19.58 -5.46 5.81
C ARG A 11 -20.47 -6.68 5.56
N LEU A 12 -20.54 -7.14 4.31
CA LEU A 12 -21.27 -8.35 3.95
C LEU A 12 -20.71 -9.58 4.65
N LEU A 13 -19.39 -9.75 4.70
CA LEU A 13 -18.76 -10.88 5.39
C LEU A 13 -19.08 -10.88 6.89
N SER A 14 -19.04 -9.72 7.55
CA SER A 14 -19.44 -9.56 8.95
C SER A 14 -20.90 -9.96 9.18
N THR A 15 -21.80 -9.62 8.26
CA THR A 15 -23.21 -10.09 8.36
C THR A 15 -23.35 -11.61 8.19
N LYS A 16 -22.42 -12.26 7.46
CA LYS A 16 -22.43 -13.71 7.26
C LYS A 16 -21.85 -14.49 8.44
N GLN A 17 -21.15 -13.83 9.38
CA GLN A 17 -20.62 -14.45 10.59
C GLN A 17 -21.72 -15.17 11.39
N VAL A 18 -22.87 -14.51 11.58
CA VAL A 18 -24.02 -15.09 12.30
C VAL A 18 -24.56 -16.34 11.61
N VAL A 19 -24.59 -16.33 10.27
CA VAL A 19 -25.03 -17.49 9.48
C VAL A 19 -24.03 -18.63 9.61
N TYR A 20 -22.74 -18.35 9.51
CA TYR A 20 -21.67 -19.32 9.70
C TYR A 20 -21.74 -19.97 11.09
N ASP A 21 -21.87 -19.17 12.15
CA ASP A 21 -21.97 -19.67 13.53
C ASP A 21 -23.21 -20.56 13.73
N GLY A 22 -24.33 -20.18 13.11
CA GLY A 22 -25.56 -20.97 13.08
C GLY A 22 -25.38 -22.31 12.39
N VAL A 23 -24.83 -22.34 11.17
CA VAL A 23 -24.58 -23.58 10.41
C VAL A 23 -23.57 -24.45 11.15
N LEU A 24 -22.51 -23.87 11.72
CA LEU A 24 -21.51 -24.59 12.49
C LEU A 24 -22.11 -25.24 13.75
N LYS A 25 -23.01 -24.54 14.45
CA LYS A 25 -23.73 -25.08 15.60
C LYS A 25 -24.65 -26.23 15.19
N SER A 26 -25.45 -26.04 14.14
CA SER A 26 -26.35 -27.08 13.61
C SER A 26 -25.59 -28.32 13.15
N GLY A 27 -24.44 -28.14 12.47
CA GLY A 27 -23.59 -29.24 12.04
C GLY A 27 -23.00 -30.05 13.19
N LYS A 28 -22.57 -29.38 14.28
CA LYS A 28 -22.13 -30.07 15.51
C LYS A 28 -23.25 -30.89 16.14
N GLN A 29 -24.45 -30.31 16.26
CA GLN A 29 -25.62 -30.99 16.83
C GLN A 29 -26.07 -32.18 15.97
N LEU A 30 -26.00 -32.06 14.65
CA LEU A 30 -26.36 -33.15 13.73
C LEU A 30 -25.37 -34.31 13.87
N ARG A 31 -24.07 -34.00 13.95
CA ARG A 31 -23.01 -34.99 14.17
C ARG A 31 -23.19 -35.75 15.50
N GLU A 32 -23.56 -35.07 16.57
CA GLU A 32 -23.83 -35.71 17.89
C GLU A 32 -24.97 -36.72 17.84
N LYS A 33 -25.91 -36.57 16.91
CA LYS A 33 -27.07 -37.45 16.72
C LYS A 33 -26.90 -38.43 15.56
N ALA A 34 -25.76 -38.39 14.88
CA ALA A 34 -25.53 -39.15 13.66
C ALA A 34 -25.29 -40.64 13.95
N SER A 35 -25.61 -41.47 12.96
CA SER A 35 -25.20 -42.87 12.99
C SER A 35 -23.67 -42.98 12.90
N LYS A 36 -23.10 -44.14 13.29
CA LYS A 36 -21.65 -44.40 13.14
C LYS A 36 -21.16 -44.35 11.68
N VAL A 37 -22.07 -44.47 10.72
CA VAL A 37 -21.75 -44.40 9.28
C VAL A 37 -21.68 -42.95 8.81
N ASP A 38 -22.58 -42.08 9.30
CA ASP A 38 -22.69 -40.70 8.85
C ASP A 38 -21.82 -39.72 9.64
N GLU A 39 -21.43 -40.07 10.88
CA GLU A 39 -20.61 -39.24 11.76
C GLU A 39 -19.29 -38.76 11.10
N PRO A 40 -18.49 -39.63 10.43
CA PRO A 40 -17.25 -39.19 9.77
C PRO A 40 -17.50 -38.17 8.67
N VAL A 41 -18.54 -38.38 7.85
CA VAL A 41 -18.90 -37.46 6.76
C VAL A 41 -19.28 -36.09 7.31
N LEU A 42 -20.10 -36.04 8.36
CA LEU A 42 -20.49 -34.79 9.00
C LEU A 42 -19.32 -34.07 9.67
N LYS A 43 -18.38 -34.83 10.24
CA LYS A 43 -17.14 -34.27 10.79
C LYS A 43 -16.32 -33.58 9.72
N ASP A 44 -16.16 -34.21 8.56
CA ASP A 44 -15.39 -33.66 7.44
C ASP A 44 -16.07 -32.41 6.86
N MET A 45 -17.38 -32.43 6.63
CA MET A 45 -18.14 -31.27 6.17
C MET A 45 -18.02 -30.07 7.12
N VAL A 46 -18.12 -30.30 8.44
CA VAL A 46 -17.96 -29.24 9.45
C VAL A 46 -16.55 -28.70 9.45
N GLN A 47 -15.54 -29.55 9.26
CA GLN A 47 -14.15 -29.11 9.21
C GLN A 47 -13.85 -28.32 7.94
N GLU A 48 -14.37 -28.76 6.80
CA GLU A 48 -14.27 -28.06 5.52
C GLU A 48 -14.91 -26.67 5.61
N LEU A 49 -16.13 -26.56 6.18
CA LEU A 49 -16.80 -25.27 6.39
C LEU A 49 -15.93 -24.29 7.19
N LYS A 50 -15.30 -24.76 8.28
CA LYS A 50 -14.38 -23.92 9.07
C LYS A 50 -13.16 -23.48 8.26
N ASN A 51 -12.57 -24.41 7.50
CA ASN A 51 -11.39 -24.12 6.70
C ASN A 51 -11.69 -23.08 5.62
N LEU A 52 -12.81 -23.24 4.91
CA LEU A 52 -13.27 -22.29 3.90
C LEU A 52 -13.59 -20.92 4.50
N TRP A 53 -14.30 -20.88 5.63
CA TRP A 53 -14.61 -19.64 6.33
C TRP A 53 -13.35 -18.89 6.73
N ASN A 54 -12.42 -19.58 7.42
CA ASN A 54 -11.15 -19.00 7.82
C ASN A 54 -10.35 -18.51 6.62
N SER A 55 -10.31 -19.27 5.52
CA SER A 55 -9.61 -18.85 4.30
C SER A 55 -10.20 -17.57 3.70
N VAL A 56 -11.53 -17.45 3.63
CA VAL A 56 -12.19 -16.24 3.13
C VAL A 56 -11.88 -15.05 4.05
N CYS A 57 -11.98 -15.22 5.37
CA CYS A 57 -11.64 -14.17 6.34
C CYS A 57 -10.18 -13.72 6.20
N SER A 58 -9.23 -14.66 6.15
CA SER A 58 -7.81 -14.35 5.98
C SER A 58 -7.54 -13.59 4.68
N LYS A 59 -8.09 -14.05 3.54
CA LYS A 59 -7.95 -13.37 2.24
C LYS A 59 -8.56 -11.96 2.25
N CYS A 60 -9.65 -11.75 2.99
CA CYS A 60 -10.23 -10.42 3.13
C CYS A 60 -9.32 -9.47 3.91
N VAL A 61 -8.74 -9.94 5.03
CA VAL A 61 -7.81 -9.13 5.83
C VAL A 61 -6.54 -8.80 5.05
N GLU A 62 -5.97 -9.78 4.36
CA GLU A 62 -4.80 -9.58 3.50
C GLU A 62 -5.09 -8.57 2.40
N ARG A 63 -6.23 -8.71 1.71
CA ARG A 63 -6.63 -7.76 0.66
C ARG A 63 -6.84 -6.35 1.19
N GLN A 64 -7.40 -6.18 2.40
CA GLN A 64 -7.53 -4.87 3.03
C GLN A 64 -6.15 -4.24 3.24
N ARG A 65 -5.23 -4.99 3.85
CA ARG A 65 -3.87 -4.54 4.10
C ARG A 65 -3.17 -4.09 2.81
N THR A 66 -3.23 -4.89 1.74
CA THR A 66 -2.62 -4.53 0.45
C THR A 66 -3.23 -3.25 -0.13
N LEU A 67 -4.55 -3.05 -0.01
CA LEU A 67 -5.21 -1.85 -0.50
C LEU A 67 -4.82 -0.59 0.28
N GLU A 68 -4.64 -0.71 1.60
CA GLU A 68 -4.20 0.38 2.47
C GLU A 68 -2.73 0.74 2.22
N GLU A 69 -1.85 -0.26 2.09
CA GLU A 69 -0.44 -0.06 1.74
C GLU A 69 -0.31 0.64 0.37
N ALA A 70 -1.06 0.19 -0.64
CA ALA A 70 -1.06 0.82 -1.96
C ALA A 70 -1.63 2.25 -1.94
N LEU A 71 -2.65 2.52 -1.12
CA LEU A 71 -3.21 3.86 -0.97
C LEU A 71 -2.20 4.81 -0.32
N LEU A 72 -1.55 4.36 0.76
CA LEU A 72 -0.50 5.12 1.44
C LEU A 72 0.64 5.45 0.49
N PHE A 73 1.12 4.46 -0.25
CA PHE A 73 2.17 4.65 -1.25
C PHE A 73 1.78 5.65 -2.34
N SER A 74 0.55 5.56 -2.87
CA SER A 74 0.06 6.52 -3.85
C SER A 74 0.08 7.95 -3.32
N GLY A 75 -0.22 8.15 -2.03
CA GLY A 75 -0.12 9.45 -1.37
C GLY A 75 1.33 9.93 -1.29
N GLN A 76 2.24 9.07 -0.79
CA GLN A 76 3.67 9.37 -0.67
C GLN A 76 4.31 9.72 -2.02
N LEU A 77 3.95 8.98 -3.08
CA LEU A 77 4.42 9.26 -4.43
C LEU A 77 3.90 10.60 -4.96
N SER A 78 2.62 10.89 -4.75
CA SER A 78 2.02 12.19 -5.12
C SER A 78 2.71 13.35 -4.41
N ASP A 79 2.99 13.22 -3.12
CA ASP A 79 3.66 14.24 -2.32
C ASP A 79 5.12 14.43 -2.76
N ALA A 80 5.84 13.33 -3.01
CA ALA A 80 7.23 13.37 -3.50
C ALA A 80 7.32 14.04 -4.88
N ILE A 81 6.44 13.69 -5.83
CA ILE A 81 6.37 14.33 -7.15
C ILE A 81 6.03 15.82 -7.02
N SER A 82 5.05 16.16 -6.19
CA SER A 82 4.65 17.55 -5.99
C SER A 82 5.79 18.39 -5.39
N ALA A 83 6.49 17.86 -4.40
CA ALA A 83 7.65 18.49 -3.78
C ALA A 83 8.81 18.66 -4.77
N LEU A 84 9.07 17.66 -5.62
CA LEU A 84 10.09 17.73 -6.67
C LEU A 84 9.74 18.80 -7.71
N MET A 85 8.51 18.78 -8.24
CA MET A 85 8.05 19.76 -9.22
C MET A 85 8.05 21.19 -8.69
N SER A 86 7.65 21.39 -7.43
CA SER A 86 7.68 22.71 -6.81
C SER A 86 9.12 23.26 -6.72
N TRP A 87 10.08 22.42 -6.37
CA TRP A 87 11.47 22.84 -6.28
C TRP A 87 12.10 23.06 -7.64
N LEU A 88 11.87 22.16 -8.61
CA LEU A 88 12.36 22.34 -9.98
C LEU A 88 11.93 23.70 -10.55
N LYS A 89 10.68 24.11 -10.32
CA LYS A 89 10.19 25.44 -10.74
C LYS A 89 10.95 26.60 -10.08
N VAL A 90 11.29 26.48 -8.81
CA VAL A 90 12.07 27.50 -8.09
C VAL A 90 13.50 27.52 -8.61
N SER A 91 14.16 26.36 -8.69
CA SER A 91 15.53 26.25 -9.17
C SER A 91 15.69 26.68 -10.62
N GLU A 92 14.74 26.36 -11.50
CA GLU A 92 14.74 26.82 -12.89
C GLU A 92 14.65 28.35 -12.97
N LYS A 93 13.80 28.97 -12.15
CA LYS A 93 13.69 30.42 -12.06
C LYS A 93 14.98 31.06 -11.55
N ASP A 94 15.62 30.47 -10.54
CA ASP A 94 16.85 30.99 -9.96
C ASP A 94 18.02 30.87 -10.94
N LEU A 95 18.14 29.74 -11.65
CA LEU A 95 19.18 29.49 -12.65
C LEU A 95 19.00 30.32 -13.93
N SER A 96 17.76 30.62 -14.31
CA SER A 96 17.44 31.47 -15.48
C SER A 96 17.49 32.97 -15.20
N SER A 97 17.80 33.37 -13.97
CA SER A 97 17.88 34.79 -13.60
C SER A 97 19.06 35.49 -14.28
N ASP A 98 18.81 36.67 -14.83
CA ASP A 98 19.80 37.48 -15.58
C ASP A 98 20.73 38.22 -14.61
N LYS A 99 21.53 37.45 -13.85
CA LYS A 99 22.53 37.96 -12.90
C LYS A 99 23.85 38.26 -13.63
N ASN A 100 24.60 39.26 -13.16
CA ASN A 100 25.96 39.49 -13.66
C ASN A 100 26.84 38.25 -13.35
N VAL A 101 27.21 37.51 -14.40
CA VAL A 101 28.00 36.28 -14.28
C VAL A 101 29.52 36.48 -14.33
N HIS A 102 29.96 37.73 -14.40
CA HIS A 102 31.35 38.13 -14.64
C HIS A 102 31.64 39.51 -14.04
N GLY A 103 32.92 39.86 -13.91
CA GLY A 103 33.37 41.19 -13.47
C GLY A 103 34.55 41.13 -12.50
N ASP A 104 34.41 40.33 -11.45
CA ASP A 104 35.43 40.15 -10.41
C ASP A 104 35.47 38.69 -9.90
N LEU A 105 36.56 38.33 -9.23
CA LEU A 105 36.80 36.97 -8.73
C LEU A 105 35.80 36.56 -7.63
N GLU A 106 35.31 37.51 -6.83
CA GLU A 106 34.36 37.25 -5.74
C GLU A 106 33.01 36.82 -6.31
N THR A 107 32.52 37.53 -7.33
CA THR A 107 31.31 37.18 -8.09
C THR A 107 31.40 35.78 -8.70
N VAL A 108 32.50 35.45 -9.37
CA VAL A 108 32.69 34.12 -9.97
C VAL A 108 32.74 33.02 -8.90
N THR A 109 33.41 33.27 -7.78
CA THR A 109 33.51 32.29 -6.67
C THR A 109 32.14 32.02 -6.05
N MET A 110 31.34 33.07 -5.83
CA MET A 110 29.98 32.96 -5.31
C MET A 110 29.09 32.11 -6.23
N LEU A 111 29.11 32.35 -7.55
CA LEU A 111 28.33 31.60 -8.52
C LEU A 111 28.69 30.11 -8.56
N VAL A 112 29.98 29.79 -8.44
CA VAL A 112 30.46 28.41 -8.36
C VAL A 112 29.93 27.72 -7.11
N ASP A 113 29.92 28.41 -5.97
CA ASP A 113 29.42 27.82 -4.72
C ASP A 113 27.89 27.69 -4.70
N GLU A 114 27.14 28.64 -5.26
CA GLU A 114 25.70 28.50 -5.51
C GLU A 114 25.40 27.26 -6.37
N HIS A 115 26.15 27.07 -7.47
CA HIS A 115 25.96 25.92 -8.36
C HIS A 115 26.26 24.58 -7.66
N LYS A 116 27.35 24.50 -6.87
CA LYS A 116 27.63 23.30 -6.07
C LYS A 116 26.53 22.99 -5.06
N SER A 117 25.94 24.02 -4.45
CA SER A 117 24.80 23.84 -3.52
C SER A 117 23.59 23.27 -4.24
N PHE A 118 23.25 23.81 -5.42
CA PHE A 118 22.20 23.28 -6.27
C PHE A 118 22.43 21.80 -6.64
N GLU A 119 23.63 21.43 -7.10
CA GLU A 119 23.94 20.03 -7.42
C GLU A 119 23.78 19.09 -6.21
N LYS A 120 24.15 19.56 -5.02
CA LYS A 120 23.99 18.80 -3.78
C LYS A 120 22.52 18.59 -3.43
N GLU A 121 21.69 19.62 -3.56
CA GLU A 121 20.25 19.53 -3.33
C GLU A 121 19.57 18.62 -4.36
N LEU A 122 19.96 18.71 -5.63
CA LEU A 122 19.46 17.86 -6.70
C LEU A 122 19.69 16.38 -6.38
N LYS A 123 20.93 16.01 -6.02
CA LYS A 123 21.28 14.64 -5.62
C LYS A 123 20.51 14.16 -4.38
N ALA A 124 20.27 15.04 -3.42
CA ALA A 124 19.49 14.69 -2.23
C ALA A 124 18.03 14.37 -2.58
N ARG A 125 17.44 15.13 -3.51
CA ARG A 125 16.06 14.92 -3.98
C ARG A 125 15.91 13.70 -4.88
N GLU A 126 16.88 13.43 -5.74
CA GLU A 126 16.96 12.18 -6.52
C GLU A 126 16.89 10.96 -5.59
N LYS A 127 17.73 10.95 -4.53
CA LYS A 127 17.72 9.88 -3.53
C LYS A 127 16.38 9.72 -2.80
N GLN A 128 15.71 10.83 -2.49
CA GLN A 128 14.37 10.79 -1.87
C GLN A 128 13.35 10.15 -2.82
N PHE A 129 13.38 10.52 -4.10
CA PHE A 129 12.51 9.94 -5.12
C PHE A 129 12.78 8.43 -5.30
N ASP A 130 14.05 8.02 -5.37
CA ASP A 130 14.43 6.61 -5.47
C ASP A 130 13.92 5.77 -4.29
N THR A 131 13.97 6.34 -3.08
CA THR A 131 13.46 5.67 -1.87
C THR A 131 11.95 5.43 -1.95
N VAL A 132 11.20 6.40 -2.47
CA VAL A 132 9.76 6.25 -2.70
C VAL A 132 9.53 5.18 -3.78
N MET A 133 10.26 5.22 -4.89
CA MET A 133 10.14 4.23 -5.97
C MET A 133 10.46 2.80 -5.52
N GLU A 134 11.46 2.61 -4.66
CA GLU A 134 11.79 1.30 -4.08
C GLU A 134 10.65 0.79 -3.20
N SER A 135 10.08 1.66 -2.36
CA SER A 135 8.91 1.31 -1.53
C SER A 135 7.72 0.86 -2.39
N GLY A 136 7.55 1.45 -3.58
CA GLY A 136 6.54 1.03 -4.55
C GLY A 136 6.79 -0.37 -5.10
N ARG A 137 8.03 -0.69 -5.49
CA ARG A 137 8.43 -2.02 -5.98
C ARG A 137 8.18 -3.12 -4.94
N GLU A 138 8.44 -2.84 -3.67
CA GLU A 138 8.15 -3.79 -2.59
C GLU A 138 6.65 -4.12 -2.49
N ILE A 139 5.78 -3.12 -2.64
CA ILE A 139 4.32 -3.30 -2.56
C ILE A 139 3.83 -4.11 -3.77
N GLU A 140 4.36 -3.85 -4.97
CA GLU A 140 4.04 -4.64 -6.17
C GLU A 140 4.46 -6.11 -6.03
N SER A 141 5.63 -6.37 -5.45
CA SER A 141 6.12 -7.72 -5.18
C SER A 141 5.22 -8.44 -4.17
N LYS A 142 4.85 -7.78 -3.06
CA LYS A 142 3.93 -8.33 -2.05
C LYS A 142 2.52 -8.58 -2.60
N SER A 143 2.10 -7.81 -3.59
CA SER A 143 0.79 -7.94 -4.23
C SER A 143 0.70 -9.06 -5.27
N SER A 144 1.84 -9.61 -5.70
CA SER A 144 1.94 -10.65 -6.73
C SER A 144 2.08 -12.07 -6.19
N ASN A 145 2.20 -12.22 -4.86
CA ASN A 145 2.21 -13.51 -4.14
C ASN A 145 0.85 -13.75 -3.47
#